data_AF-A0A836AQB7-F1
#
_entry.id   AF-A0A836AQB7-F1
#
_cell.length_a   1.000
_cell.length_b   1.000
_cell.length_c   1.000
_cell.angle_alpha   90.00
_cell.angle_beta   90.00
_cell.angle_gamma   90.00
#
_symmetry.space_group_name_H-M   'P 1'
#
loop_
_entity.id
_entity.type
_entity.pdbx_description
1 polymer ?
#
loop_
_entity_poly.entity_id
_entity_poly.type
_entity_poly.pdbx_seq_one_letter_code
_entity_poly.pdbx_strand_id
1 'polypeptide(L)' 'MPTQRDSSTMSHPIAGGGIGDHSHQVRVKAYYRGDIMITHFEPSISFEGLCNEVRDMCSFDNEQLFTMKWIDEEGLQSQ' A
#
# COMPACT_ATOMS: atom_id res chain seq x y z
N MET A 1 -14.69 -34.48 2.81
CA MET A 1 -14.60 -33.21 3.56
C MET A 1 -14.19 -32.12 2.57
N PRO A 2 -15.09 -31.28 2.04
CA PRO A 2 -14.67 -30.10 1.29
C PRO A 2 -14.32 -28.99 2.29
N THR A 3 -13.11 -28.46 2.21
CA THR A 3 -12.65 -27.34 3.03
C THR A 3 -13.25 -26.04 2.50
N GLN A 4 -14.16 -25.42 3.27
CA GLN A 4 -14.50 -24.02 3.06
C GLN A 4 -13.25 -23.18 3.35
N ARG A 5 -12.74 -22.54 2.31
CA ARG A 5 -11.84 -21.39 2.44
C ARG A 5 -12.72 -20.22 2.87
N ASP A 6 -12.74 -19.92 4.16
CA ASP A 6 -13.45 -18.76 4.66
C ASP A 6 -12.87 -17.49 4.02
N SER A 7 -13.74 -16.82 3.28
CA SER A 7 -13.52 -15.55 2.61
C SER A 7 -13.48 -14.44 3.65
N SER A 8 -12.32 -14.20 4.25
CA SER A 8 -12.08 -13.03 5.08
C SER A 8 -11.17 -12.04 4.34
N THR A 9 -11.68 -11.45 3.25
CA THR A 9 -11.14 -10.17 2.78
C THR A 9 -11.85 -9.12 3.61
N MET A 10 -11.19 -8.67 4.69
CA MET A 10 -11.60 -7.48 5.44
C MET A 10 -11.61 -6.31 4.46
N SER A 11 -12.79 -5.99 3.93
CA SER A 11 -13.03 -4.79 3.14
C SER A 11 -12.87 -3.60 4.09
N HIS A 12 -11.70 -2.96 4.05
CA HIS A 12 -11.52 -1.66 4.67
C HIS A 12 -12.17 -0.64 3.74
N PRO A 13 -13.21 0.11 4.17
CA PRO A 13 -13.70 1.22 3.38
C PRO A 13 -12.71 2.37 3.55
N ILE A 14 -11.79 2.56 2.59
CA ILE A 14 -11.10 3.83 2.49
C ILE A 14 -12.14 4.84 1.98
N ALA A 15 -12.41 5.85 2.80
CA ALA A 15 -13.36 6.90 2.49
C ALA A 15 -12.78 7.78 1.37
N GLY A 16 -13.12 7.48 0.12
CA GLY A 16 -12.71 8.34 -0.99
C GLY A 16 -12.81 7.70 -2.37
N GLY A 17 -14.03 7.55 -2.89
CA GLY A 17 -14.28 7.64 -4.34
C GLY A 17 -14.06 6.37 -5.18
N GLY A 18 -15.18 5.74 -5.55
CA GLY A 18 -15.29 4.98 -6.81
C GLY A 18 -15.32 3.45 -6.63
N ILE A 19 -16.45 2.85 -6.98
CA ILE A 19 -16.55 1.44 -7.38
C ILE A 19 -15.88 1.34 -8.75
N GLY A 20 -14.56 1.49 -8.77
CA GLY A 20 -13.72 1.28 -9.94
C GLY A 20 -13.29 -0.18 -9.98
N ASP A 21 -13.24 -0.72 -11.18
CA ASP A 21 -12.73 -2.05 -11.47
C ASP A 21 -11.39 -2.31 -10.74
N HIS A 22 -11.39 -3.18 -9.72
CA HIS A 22 -10.19 -3.47 -8.92
C HIS A 22 -9.13 -4.24 -9.73
N SER A 23 -9.41 -4.55 -11.00
CA SER A 23 -8.53 -5.31 -11.89
C SER A 23 -7.20 -4.60 -12.20
N HIS A 24 -7.09 -3.30 -11.95
CA HIS A 24 -5.93 -2.49 -12.31
C HIS A 24 -5.09 -1.99 -11.14
N GLN A 25 -5.37 -2.38 -9.90
CA GLN A 25 -4.61 -1.86 -8.75
C GLN A 25 -3.20 -2.47 -8.66
N VAL A 26 -2.23 -1.64 -8.27
CA VAL A 26 -0.85 -2.03 -8.00
C VAL A 26 -0.73 -2.43 -6.54
N ARG A 27 -0.44 -3.70 -6.28
CA ARG A 27 -0.18 -4.19 -4.91
C ARG A 27 1.24 -3.81 -4.48
N VAL A 28 1.35 -3.08 -3.38
CA VAL A 28 2.63 -2.67 -2.78
C VAL A 28 2.83 -3.35 -1.43
N LYS A 29 4.07 -3.76 -1.17
CA LYS A 29 4.53 -4.23 0.14
C LYS A 29 5.49 -3.19 0.70
N ALA A 30 5.10 -2.51 1.76
CA ALA A 30 5.94 -1.55 2.46
C ALA A 30 6.58 -2.22 3.67
N TYR A 31 7.90 -2.08 3.81
CA TYR A 31 8.64 -2.56 4.98
C TYR A 31 9.04 -1.38 5.86
N TYR A 32 8.57 -1.36 7.10
CA TYR A 32 8.91 -0.32 8.06
C TYR A 32 9.04 -0.91 9.47
N ARG A 33 10.18 -0.64 10.13
CA ARG A 33 10.48 -1.09 11.52
C ARG A 33 10.30 -2.59 11.80
N GLY A 34 10.43 -3.43 10.79
CA GLY A 34 10.25 -4.89 10.93
C GLY A 34 8.90 -5.40 10.46
N ASP A 35 7.92 -4.50 10.27
CA ASP A 35 6.58 -4.84 9.82
C ASP A 35 6.46 -4.73 8.30
N ILE A 36 5.67 -5.64 7.73
CA ILE A 36 5.29 -5.63 6.31
C ILE A 36 3.82 -5.21 6.22
N MET A 37 3.58 -4.06 5.62
CA MET A 37 2.24 -3.56 5.34
C MET A 37 1.91 -3.80 3.86
N ILE A 38 0.71 -4.28 3.58
CA ILE A 38 0.24 -4.52 2.21
C ILE A 38 -0.84 -3.51 1.90
N THR A 39 -0.64 -2.75 0.82
CA THR A 39 -1.62 -1.78 0.32
C THR A 39 -1.76 -1.92 -1.20
N HIS A 40 -2.79 -1.28 -1.75
CA HIS A 40 -3.07 -1.28 -3.18
C HIS A 40 -3.28 0.16 -3.64
N PHE A 41 -2.65 0.53 -4.75
CA PHE A 41 -2.76 1.87 -5.32
C PHE A 41 -3.35 1.83 -6.72
N GLU A 42 -4.07 2.88 -7.07
CA GLU A 42 -4.40 3.15 -8.47
C GLU A 42 -3.10 3.42 -9.24
N PRO A 43 -2.89 2.87 -10.44
CA PRO A 43 -1.67 3.13 -11.23
C PRO A 43 -1.43 4.61 -11.52
N SER A 44 -2.50 5.43 -11.51
CA SER A 44 -2.43 6.87 -11.73
C SER A 44 -2.20 7.69 -10.45
N ILE A 45 -1.84 7.07 -9.32
CA ILE A 45 -1.55 7.79 -8.07
C ILE A 45 -0.43 8.82 -8.27
N SER A 46 -0.61 10.01 -7.72
CA SER A 46 0.43 11.04 -7.73
C SER A 46 1.49 10.74 -6.68
N PHE A 47 2.69 11.29 -6.86
CA PHE A 47 3.75 11.16 -5.85
C PHE A 47 3.34 11.75 -4.49
N GLU A 48 2.65 12.89 -4.49
CA GLU A 48 2.14 13.51 -3.26
C GLU A 48 1.09 12.63 -2.57
N GLY A 49 0.18 12.03 -3.35
CA GLY A 49 -0.80 11.07 -2.84
C GLY A 49 -0.13 9.87 -2.20
N LEU A 50 0.87 9.29 -2.87
CA LEU A 50 1.67 8.18 -2.32
C LEU A 50 2.37 8.58 -1.01
N CYS A 51 2.91 9.80 -0.92
CA CYS A 51 3.54 10.28 0.31
C CYS A 51 2.55 10.38 1.47
N ASN A 52 1.32 10.83 1.22
CA ASN A 52 0.28 10.92 2.24
C ASN A 52 -0.14 9.53 2.73
N GLU A 53 -0.34 8.59 1.81
CA GLU A 53 -0.65 7.20 2.15
C GLU A 53 0.44 6.56 3.01
N VAL A 54 1.72 6.79 2.69
CA VAL A 54 2.84 6.28 3.50
C VAL A 54 2.87 6.90 4.89
N ARG A 55 2.53 8.20 5.03
CA ARG A 55 2.42 8.84 6.36
C ARG A 55 1.32 8.19 7.18
N ASP A 56 0.15 7.98 6.59
CA ASP A 56 -0.98 7.33 7.27
C ASP A 56 -0.63 5.91 7.68
N MET A 57 -0.04 5.12 6.77
CA MET A 57 0.39 3.74 7.03
C MET A 57 1.41 3.63 8.16
N CYS A 58 2.40 4.54 8.18
CA CYS A 58 3.47 4.49 9.18
C CYS A 58 3.17 5.32 10.44
N SER A 59 1.97 5.93 10.52
CA SER A 59 1.59 6.87 11.58
C SER A 59 2.62 8.00 11.77
N PHE A 60 3.06 8.59 10.67
CA PHE A 60 3.96 9.75 10.69
C PHE A 60 3.19 11.05 10.92
N ASP A 61 3.83 11.98 11.61
CA ASP A 61 3.35 13.36 11.66
C ASP A 61 3.46 14.00 10.26
N ASN A 62 2.60 14.97 9.95
CA ASN A 62 2.57 15.63 8.63
C ASN A 62 3.93 16.22 8.22
N GLU A 63 4.67 16.76 9.19
CA GLU A 63 5.97 17.40 8.97
C GLU A 63 7.16 16.44 9.12
N GLN A 64 6.91 15.19 9.53
CA GLN A 64 7.98 14.22 9.73
C GLN A 64 8.62 13.86 8.39
N LEU A 65 9.94 14.05 8.32
CA LEU A 65 10.74 13.68 7.16
C LEU A 65 10.92 12.16 7.09
N PHE A 66 10.83 11.60 5.89
CA PHE A 66 11.10 10.19 5.62
C PHE A 66 11.71 10.02 4.23
N THR A 67 12.27 8.83 4.00
CA THR A 67 12.80 8.43 2.68
C THR A 67 12.16 7.11 2.30
N MET A 68 11.64 7.04 1.08
CA MET A 68 11.19 5.79 0.48
C MET A 68 12.33 5.18 -0.33
N LYS A 69 12.47 3.86 -0.24
CA LYS A 69 13.36 3.09 -1.12
C LYS A 69 12.53 2.01 -1.78
N TRP A 70 12.70 1.85 -3.08
CA TRP A 70 12.05 0.81 -3.85
C TRP A 70 13.03 -0.34 -4.08
N ILE A 71 12.48 -1.55 -4.22
CA ILE A 71 13.25 -2.73 -4.58
C ILE A 71 13.07 -2.95 -6.08
N ASP A 72 14.17 -3.01 -6.81
CA ASP A 72 14.15 -3.30 -8.24
C ASP A 72 14.02 -4.79 -8.54
N GLU A 73 14.09 -5.14 -9.83
CA GLU A 73 14.04 -6.52 -10.30
C GLU A 73 15.25 -7.36 -9.87
N GLU A 74 16.38 -6.73 -9.58
CA GLU A 74 17.60 -7.37 -9.08
C GLU A 74 17.56 -7.57 -7.55
N GLY A 75 16.54 -7.02 -6.88
CA GLY A 75 16.38 -7.08 -5.43
C GLY A 75 17.17 -6.00 -4.70
N LEU A 76 17.71 -5.00 -5.39
CA LEU A 76 18.51 -3.92 -4.82
C LEU A 76 17.62 -2.76 -4.38
N GLN A 77 18.04 -2.09 -3.30
CA GLN A 77 17.37 -0.88 -2.83
C GLN A 77 17.84 0.32 -3.64
N SER A 78 16.92 0.92 -4.37
CA SER A 78 17.13 2.18 -5.05
C SER A 78 16.44 3.31 -4.29
N GLN A 79 17.06 4.49 -4.33
CA GLN A 79 16.57 5.72 -3.68
C GLN A 79 15.95 6.66 -4.71
#